data_AF-A0ABD6DBS7-F1
#
_entry.id   AF-A0ABD6DBS7-F1
#
_cell.length_a   1.000
_cell.length_b   1.000
_cell.length_c   1.000
_cell.angle_alpha   90.00
_cell.angle_beta   90.00
_cell.angle_gamma   90.00
#
_symmetry.space_group_name_H-M   'P 1'
#
loop_
_entity.id
_entity.type
_entity.pdbx_description
1 polymer ?
#
loop_
_entity_poly.entity_id
_entity_poly.type
_entity_poly.pdbx_seq_one_letter_code
_entity_poly.pdbx_strand_id
1 'polypeptide(L)'
;MHQRYRAGRRNPGVNLADDHLSKFDDGRISYLSCFDDDLLVISQWGGPLPTLGRIAGALLSNKALSKILSPSALGNEFEEIDDAVVDKLDEKAGDILRWGHQIGWFSEDEEQYDDWKDRISTVRSLCLEKVGELTNSDDVEARTELFRDLQGLIASATQLYYAIDVDVTINVRIPDTGMLVRDDKRLNDFLDFARYTVPKQSVYGIHSGYRMLLEDREQKLKMRLPYDVDEADPTMHLTASWVFSGPTMTDLKADIEEAIEREASEIREAIADGTETAPVMEIPVQISNTYTATRELIEEFATSKGYEVSYRGDIHERDDDLERLTRLFLRVLGTADRPHRACPSDVAEAMLHIARSTRSFDFISIKDISYGLYQLPADRLLPELPPTATKLLKTLLNSPDPLGRSAIIEKAGISGSSYDRYINELAAWDIIESTESGGRRRWEGHLEPWWSPQSHLEEPFGDPDPDTAIIDATFARDIGSRVLCHYITHYDLPELEEVYMSGLCPISPDDDIQALFTHHDRLSRWWAFLWGAYADESELKTGPSEVSPSSTGMIRLGRLEVDTPQSNLREVSLMPSD
;
A
#
# COMPACT_ATOMS: atom_id res chain seq x y z
N MET A 1 -13.62 -1.99 6.81
CA MET A 1 -12.77 -3.12 6.34
C MET A 1 -12.39 -2.92 4.89
N HIS A 2 -13.34 -2.83 3.95
CA HIS A 2 -13.06 -2.61 2.52
C HIS A 2 -12.10 -1.44 2.26
N GLN A 3 -12.51 -0.21 2.62
CA GLN A 3 -11.70 1.00 2.39
C GLN A 3 -10.32 0.93 3.05
N ARG A 4 -10.22 0.37 4.27
CA ARG A 4 -8.95 0.19 4.99
C ARG A 4 -7.94 -0.66 4.19
N TYR A 5 -8.36 -1.83 3.71
CA TYR A 5 -7.46 -2.77 3.03
C TYR A 5 -7.31 -2.52 1.52
N ARG A 6 -8.18 -1.70 0.94
CA ARG A 6 -8.03 -1.14 -0.42
C ARG A 6 -7.03 0.02 -0.46
N ALA A 7 -6.82 0.73 0.65
CA ALA A 7 -5.92 1.90 0.70
C ALA A 7 -4.49 1.65 0.21
N GLY A 8 -4.03 0.39 0.28
CA GLY A 8 -2.74 0.00 -0.30
C GLY A 8 -2.70 0.01 -1.84
N ARG A 9 -3.85 -0.06 -2.54
CA ARG A 9 -3.91 0.13 -4.00
C ARG A 9 -3.84 1.63 -4.31
N ARG A 10 -2.69 2.10 -4.78
CA ARG A 10 -2.51 3.48 -5.24
C ARG A 10 -2.55 3.61 -6.76
N ASN A 11 -2.17 2.57 -7.50
CA ASN A 11 -2.28 2.52 -8.95
C ASN A 11 -2.70 1.12 -9.43
N PRO A 12 -3.27 1.01 -10.65
CA PRO A 12 -3.37 -0.26 -11.35
C PRO A 12 -1.98 -0.92 -11.46
N GLY A 13 -1.86 -2.22 -11.20
CA GLY A 13 -0.57 -2.90 -11.15
C GLY A 13 -0.22 -3.47 -9.78
N VAL A 14 1.06 -3.50 -9.45
CA VAL A 14 1.60 -4.04 -8.20
C VAL A 14 1.89 -2.91 -7.22
N ASN A 15 1.35 -3.05 -6.01
CA ASN A 15 1.47 -2.08 -4.94
C ASN A 15 2.06 -2.79 -3.71
N LEU A 16 3.10 -2.22 -3.12
CA LEU A 16 3.78 -2.74 -1.94
C LEU A 16 3.48 -1.86 -0.75
N ALA A 17 2.95 -2.47 0.32
CA ALA A 17 2.56 -1.76 1.53
C ALA A 17 3.24 -2.35 2.77
N ASP A 18 4.07 -1.55 3.42
CA ASP A 18 4.52 -1.82 4.79
C ASP A 18 3.31 -1.71 5.73
N ASP A 19 2.94 -2.80 6.38
CA ASP A 19 1.79 -2.88 7.29
C ASP A 19 2.06 -3.84 8.45
N HIS A 20 1.68 -3.43 9.67
CA HIS A 20 1.72 -4.26 10.87
C HIS A 20 0.50 -5.18 10.92
N LEU A 21 0.67 -6.37 10.34
CA LEU A 21 -0.40 -7.33 10.17
C LEU A 21 -0.43 -8.37 11.30
N SER A 22 -1.57 -8.51 11.97
CA SER A 22 -1.86 -9.73 12.72
C SER A 22 -2.14 -10.88 11.76
N LYS A 23 -1.66 -12.09 12.10
CA LYS A 23 -2.05 -13.32 11.43
C LYS A 23 -3.56 -13.52 11.59
N PHE A 24 -4.22 -14.03 10.56
CA PHE A 24 -5.59 -14.53 10.72
C PHE A 24 -5.61 -15.71 11.70
N ASP A 25 -6.69 -15.84 12.46
CA ASP A 25 -6.94 -17.01 13.33
C ASP A 25 -6.91 -18.31 12.51
N ASP A 26 -7.45 -18.26 11.29
CA ASP A 26 -7.25 -19.27 10.26
C ASP A 26 -6.76 -18.61 8.96
N GLY A 27 -5.46 -18.81 8.66
CA GLY A 27 -4.82 -18.30 7.45
C GLY A 27 -5.37 -18.86 6.14
N ARG A 28 -6.30 -19.82 6.18
CA ARG A 28 -6.99 -20.35 5.00
C ARG A 28 -8.21 -19.51 4.59
N ILE A 29 -8.70 -18.66 5.49
CA ILE A 29 -9.86 -17.80 5.21
C ILE A 29 -9.45 -16.70 4.23
N SER A 30 -10.31 -16.47 3.24
CA SER A 30 -10.23 -15.32 2.33
C SER A 30 -11.48 -14.46 2.49
N TYR A 31 -11.31 -13.15 2.32
CA TYR A 31 -12.40 -12.18 2.42
C TYR A 31 -12.69 -11.60 1.04
N LEU A 32 -13.98 -11.40 0.77
CA LEU A 32 -14.48 -10.77 -0.45
C LEU A 32 -15.39 -9.61 -0.07
N SER A 33 -15.14 -8.44 -0.64
CA SER A 33 -15.97 -7.26 -0.45
C SER A 33 -16.08 -6.49 -1.76
N CYS A 34 -17.29 -6.18 -2.19
CA CYS A 34 -17.57 -5.31 -3.33
C CYS A 34 -18.32 -4.08 -2.80
N PHE A 35 -17.85 -2.88 -3.12
CA PHE A 35 -18.55 -1.62 -2.85
C PHE A 35 -18.46 -0.77 -4.11
N ASP A 36 -19.61 -0.29 -4.57
CA ASP A 36 -19.74 0.34 -5.89
C ASP A 36 -19.09 -0.59 -6.94
N ASP A 37 -18.16 -0.07 -7.75
CA ASP A 37 -17.47 -0.81 -8.80
C ASP A 37 -16.10 -1.35 -8.34
N ASP A 38 -15.79 -1.31 -7.05
CA ASP A 38 -14.53 -1.81 -6.49
C ASP A 38 -14.69 -3.16 -5.79
N LEU A 39 -14.05 -4.20 -6.32
CA LEU A 39 -13.94 -5.52 -5.71
C LEU A 39 -12.61 -5.68 -4.97
N LEU A 40 -12.67 -6.06 -3.70
CA LEU A 40 -11.51 -6.39 -2.89
C LEU A 40 -11.53 -7.86 -2.46
N VAL A 41 -10.47 -8.57 -2.80
CA VAL A 41 -10.11 -9.90 -2.27
C VAL A 41 -8.96 -9.76 -1.29
N ILE A 42 -9.08 -10.37 -0.12
CA ILE A 42 -7.99 -10.43 0.87
C ILE A 42 -7.67 -11.89 1.15
N SER A 43 -6.41 -12.27 0.97
CA SER A 43 -5.89 -13.60 1.26
C SER A 43 -4.59 -13.50 2.04
N GLN A 44 -4.34 -14.43 2.97
CA GLN A 44 -3.03 -14.53 3.62
C GLN A 44 -2.13 -15.47 2.81
N TRP A 45 -0.86 -15.09 2.64
CA TRP A 45 0.14 -15.91 1.99
C TRP A 45 0.29 -17.26 2.72
N GLY A 46 0.13 -18.34 1.97
CA GLY A 46 0.32 -19.71 2.44
C GLY A 46 1.27 -20.53 1.57
N GLY A 47 2.10 -19.87 0.75
CA GLY A 47 2.74 -20.45 -0.42
C GLY A 47 1.90 -20.25 -1.69
N PRO A 48 2.48 -20.51 -2.87
CA PRO A 48 1.89 -20.14 -4.16
C PRO A 48 0.57 -20.89 -4.40
N LEU A 49 0.56 -22.22 -4.21
CA LEU A 49 -0.60 -23.05 -4.51
C LEU A 49 -1.82 -22.76 -3.61
N PRO A 50 -1.69 -22.73 -2.27
CA PRO A 50 -2.82 -22.36 -1.40
C PRO A 50 -3.33 -20.94 -1.65
N THR A 51 -2.43 -20.01 -1.98
CA THR A 51 -2.80 -18.61 -2.22
C THR A 51 -3.62 -18.46 -3.50
N LEU A 52 -3.24 -19.12 -4.60
CA LEU A 52 -4.04 -19.17 -5.83
C LEU A 52 -5.41 -19.80 -5.59
N GLY A 53 -5.46 -20.94 -4.88
CA GLY A 53 -6.71 -21.60 -4.53
C GLY A 53 -7.66 -20.68 -3.78
N ARG A 54 -7.15 -19.97 -2.78
CA ARG A 54 -7.88 -18.98 -1.98
C ARG A 54 -8.45 -17.83 -2.82
N ILE A 55 -7.63 -17.27 -3.72
CA ILE A 55 -8.04 -16.18 -4.61
C ILE A 55 -9.13 -16.66 -5.58
N ALA A 56 -8.91 -17.79 -6.27
CA ALA A 56 -9.89 -18.38 -7.18
C ALA A 56 -11.21 -18.69 -6.46
N GLY A 57 -11.13 -19.27 -5.26
CA GLY A 57 -12.28 -19.58 -4.42
C GLY A 57 -13.08 -18.34 -4.00
N ALA A 58 -12.41 -17.21 -3.74
CA ALA A 58 -13.06 -15.95 -3.38
C ALA A 58 -13.71 -15.27 -4.60
N LEU A 59 -12.95 -15.10 -5.69
CA LEU A 59 -13.39 -14.44 -6.93
C LEU A 59 -14.57 -15.17 -7.58
N LEU A 60 -14.60 -16.49 -7.50
CA LEU A 60 -15.69 -17.30 -8.05
C LEU A 60 -16.61 -17.85 -6.96
N SER A 61 -16.63 -17.26 -5.76
CA SER A 61 -17.50 -17.72 -4.66
C SER A 61 -18.98 -17.67 -5.05
N ASN A 62 -19.84 -18.47 -4.41
CA ASN A 62 -21.28 -18.41 -4.67
C ASN A 62 -21.85 -17.01 -4.43
N LYS A 63 -21.25 -16.24 -3.51
CA LYS A 63 -21.62 -14.84 -3.26
C LYS A 63 -21.23 -13.95 -4.44
N ALA A 64 -20.01 -14.08 -4.96
CA ALA A 64 -19.57 -13.35 -6.15
C ALA A 64 -20.48 -13.63 -7.36
N LEU A 65 -20.70 -14.91 -7.68
CA LEU A 65 -21.55 -15.32 -8.79
C LEU A 65 -22.99 -14.82 -8.61
N SER A 66 -23.58 -14.94 -7.42
CA SER A 66 -24.98 -14.52 -7.22
C SER A 66 -25.22 -13.02 -7.07
N LYS A 67 -24.18 -12.20 -6.84
CA LYS A 67 -24.33 -10.78 -6.49
C LYS A 67 -23.55 -9.80 -7.35
N ILE A 68 -22.50 -10.24 -8.02
CA ILE A 68 -21.61 -9.39 -8.81
C ILE A 68 -21.64 -9.89 -10.25
N LEU A 69 -21.09 -11.08 -10.49
CA LEU A 69 -21.12 -11.79 -11.77
C LEU A 69 -22.48 -12.50 -11.96
N SER A 70 -23.56 -11.73 -11.94
CA SER A 70 -24.95 -12.22 -11.96
C SER A 70 -25.63 -11.93 -13.30
N PRO A 71 -26.79 -12.54 -13.60
CA PRO A 71 -27.51 -12.28 -14.85
C PRO A 71 -27.88 -10.81 -15.06
N SER A 72 -28.04 -10.03 -13.98
CA SER A 72 -28.32 -8.60 -14.13
C SER A 72 -27.12 -7.76 -14.57
N ALA A 73 -25.90 -8.31 -14.47
CA ALA A 73 -24.68 -7.65 -14.90
C ALA A 73 -24.13 -8.25 -16.21
N LEU A 74 -24.35 -9.56 -16.44
CA LEU A 74 -23.80 -10.26 -17.60
C LEU A 74 -24.86 -10.52 -18.68
N GLY A 75 -26.15 -10.55 -18.35
CA GLY A 75 -27.19 -11.14 -19.20
C GLY A 75 -27.42 -12.62 -18.89
N ASN A 76 -28.54 -13.20 -19.37
CA ASN A 76 -28.82 -14.63 -19.16
C ASN A 76 -28.05 -15.52 -20.14
N GLU A 77 -27.71 -14.97 -21.30
CA GLU A 77 -26.92 -15.55 -22.39
C GLU A 77 -25.61 -14.78 -22.60
N PHE A 78 -25.19 -14.03 -21.57
CA PHE A 78 -24.02 -13.13 -21.59
C PHE A 78 -24.15 -11.93 -22.55
N GLU A 79 -25.38 -11.59 -22.92
CA GLU A 79 -25.74 -10.59 -23.91
C GLU A 79 -25.60 -9.14 -23.47
N GLU A 80 -25.15 -8.87 -22.24
CA GLU A 80 -24.84 -7.51 -21.74
C GLU A 80 -23.32 -7.24 -21.72
N ILE A 81 -22.50 -8.24 -22.08
CA ILE A 81 -21.05 -8.12 -22.17
C ILE A 81 -20.67 -7.69 -23.57
N ASP A 82 -19.96 -6.55 -23.66
CA ASP A 82 -19.34 -6.10 -24.89
C ASP A 82 -20.31 -5.99 -26.08
N ASP A 83 -21.56 -5.57 -25.85
CA ASP A 83 -22.62 -5.42 -26.88
C ASP A 83 -22.15 -4.61 -28.09
N ALA A 84 -21.40 -3.55 -27.84
CA ALA A 84 -20.83 -2.71 -28.89
C ALA A 84 -19.80 -3.47 -29.76
N VAL A 85 -19.11 -4.46 -29.19
CA VAL A 85 -18.15 -5.31 -29.88
C VAL A 85 -18.86 -6.44 -30.62
N VAL A 86 -19.90 -7.03 -30.03
CA VAL A 86 -20.82 -7.99 -30.69
C VAL A 86 -21.31 -7.40 -32.01
N ASP A 87 -21.86 -6.19 -31.98
CA ASP A 87 -22.38 -5.52 -33.17
C ASP A 87 -21.28 -5.18 -34.19
N LYS A 88 -20.08 -4.83 -33.72
CA LYS A 88 -18.95 -4.45 -34.59
C LYS A 88 -18.33 -5.65 -35.30
N LEU A 89 -18.23 -6.79 -34.62
CA LEU A 89 -17.59 -8.00 -35.16
C LEU A 89 -18.58 -8.94 -35.86
N ASP A 90 -19.90 -8.74 -35.69
CA ASP A 90 -20.95 -9.67 -36.15
C ASP A 90 -20.76 -11.09 -35.56
N GLU A 91 -20.31 -11.14 -34.29
CA GLU A 91 -20.02 -12.35 -33.53
C GLU A 91 -21.01 -12.52 -32.37
N LYS A 92 -21.28 -13.75 -31.93
CA LYS A 92 -22.14 -13.98 -30.77
C LYS A 92 -21.38 -13.72 -29.46
N ALA A 93 -22.09 -13.33 -28.40
CA ALA A 93 -21.51 -13.17 -27.06
C ALA A 93 -20.71 -14.41 -26.61
N GLY A 94 -21.24 -15.62 -26.86
CA GLY A 94 -20.53 -16.86 -26.57
C GLY A 94 -19.19 -17.00 -27.31
N ASP A 95 -19.09 -16.55 -28.56
CA ASP A 95 -17.84 -16.59 -29.35
C ASP A 95 -16.84 -15.54 -28.85
N ILE A 96 -17.32 -14.36 -28.45
CA ILE A 96 -16.49 -13.33 -27.78
C ILE A 96 -15.90 -13.87 -26.48
N LEU A 97 -16.70 -14.53 -25.64
CA LEU A 97 -16.21 -15.13 -24.41
C LEU A 97 -15.19 -16.25 -24.66
N ARG A 98 -15.41 -17.10 -25.67
CA ARG A 98 -14.52 -18.25 -25.97
C ARG A 98 -13.23 -17.86 -26.67
N TRP A 99 -13.30 -16.96 -27.66
CA TRP A 99 -12.21 -16.68 -28.58
C TRP A 99 -11.60 -15.28 -28.39
N GLY A 100 -12.38 -14.33 -27.87
CA GLY A 100 -11.91 -13.02 -27.41
C GLY A 100 -11.31 -13.11 -26.00
N HIS A 101 -12.18 -13.06 -24.97
CA HIS A 101 -11.75 -13.06 -23.56
C HIS A 101 -11.08 -14.37 -23.16
N GLN A 102 -11.39 -15.45 -23.87
CA GLN A 102 -10.87 -16.80 -23.65
C GLN A 102 -11.18 -17.30 -22.24
N ILE A 103 -12.43 -17.11 -21.82
CA ILE A 103 -12.97 -17.61 -20.56
C ILE A 103 -12.80 -19.14 -20.52
N GLY A 104 -12.10 -19.62 -19.49
CA GLY A 104 -11.86 -21.04 -19.30
C GLY A 104 -13.12 -21.81 -18.95
N TRP A 105 -13.19 -23.08 -19.39
CA TRP A 105 -14.33 -23.99 -19.16
C TRP A 105 -15.68 -23.43 -19.63
N PHE A 106 -15.67 -22.55 -20.63
CA PHE A 106 -16.84 -22.05 -21.33
C PHE A 106 -16.88 -22.65 -22.75
N SER A 107 -17.90 -23.43 -23.06
CA SER A 107 -18.15 -24.01 -24.39
C SER A 107 -19.54 -23.60 -24.90
N GLU A 108 -20.01 -24.19 -26.01
CA GLU A 108 -21.39 -23.98 -26.49
C GLU A 108 -22.43 -24.51 -25.50
N ASP A 109 -22.07 -25.50 -24.68
CA ASP A 109 -22.95 -26.07 -23.66
C ASP A 109 -23.17 -25.13 -22.46
N GLU A 110 -22.36 -24.07 -22.33
CA GLU A 110 -22.40 -23.12 -21.20
C GLU A 110 -22.77 -21.70 -21.63
N GLU A 111 -23.46 -21.51 -22.76
CA GLU A 111 -23.92 -20.17 -23.19
C GLU A 111 -25.03 -19.60 -22.32
N GLN A 112 -25.70 -20.43 -21.50
CA GLN A 112 -26.65 -19.97 -20.50
C GLN A 112 -25.96 -19.75 -19.16
N TYR A 113 -26.27 -18.64 -18.48
CA TYR A 113 -25.63 -18.25 -17.23
C TYR A 113 -25.69 -19.33 -16.15
N ASP A 114 -26.85 -19.99 -15.97
CA ASP A 114 -27.01 -21.01 -14.93
C ASP A 114 -26.16 -22.27 -15.23
N ASP A 115 -26.06 -22.67 -16.50
CA ASP A 115 -25.22 -23.79 -16.93
C ASP A 115 -23.74 -23.48 -16.73
N TRP A 116 -23.30 -22.28 -17.14
CA TRP A 116 -21.94 -21.81 -16.86
C TRP A 116 -21.63 -21.73 -15.38
N LYS A 117 -22.54 -21.18 -14.57
CA LYS A 117 -22.39 -21.04 -13.13
C LYS A 117 -22.23 -22.39 -12.44
N ASP A 118 -23.01 -23.39 -12.86
CA ASP A 118 -22.90 -24.75 -12.34
C ASP A 118 -21.57 -25.40 -12.75
N ARG A 119 -21.16 -25.21 -14.01
CA ARG A 119 -19.87 -25.69 -14.54
C ARG A 119 -18.69 -25.09 -13.78
N ILE A 120 -18.61 -23.76 -13.70
CA ILE A 120 -17.49 -23.06 -13.06
C ILE A 120 -17.46 -23.32 -11.55
N SER A 121 -18.62 -23.45 -10.90
CA SER A 121 -18.72 -23.82 -9.49
C SER A 121 -18.20 -25.23 -9.23
N THR A 122 -18.43 -26.16 -10.16
CA THR A 122 -17.92 -27.54 -10.09
C THR A 122 -16.41 -27.56 -10.26
N VAL A 123 -15.89 -26.89 -11.30
CA VAL A 123 -14.44 -26.80 -11.55
C VAL A 123 -13.72 -26.17 -10.35
N ARG A 124 -14.22 -25.04 -9.85
CA ARG A 124 -13.69 -24.38 -8.65
C ARG A 124 -13.65 -25.33 -7.46
N SER A 125 -14.72 -26.07 -7.20
CA SER A 125 -14.79 -27.02 -6.07
C SER A 125 -13.76 -28.14 -6.20
N LEU A 126 -13.59 -28.70 -7.40
CA LEU A 126 -12.58 -29.72 -7.68
C LEU A 126 -11.15 -29.19 -7.51
N CYS A 127 -10.86 -27.97 -8.00
CA CYS A 127 -9.56 -27.34 -7.79
C CYS A 127 -9.27 -27.10 -6.30
N LEU A 128 -10.27 -26.65 -5.52
CA LEU A 128 -10.11 -26.41 -4.08
C LEU A 128 -9.89 -27.72 -3.29
N GLU A 129 -10.54 -28.81 -3.70
CA GLU A 129 -10.28 -30.15 -3.15
C GLU A 129 -8.82 -30.57 -3.42
N LYS A 130 -8.39 -30.50 -4.70
CA LYS A 130 -7.01 -30.79 -5.10
C LYS A 130 -5.97 -29.90 -4.40
N VAL A 131 -6.28 -28.64 -4.08
CA VAL A 131 -5.39 -27.77 -3.27
C VAL A 131 -5.12 -28.41 -1.91
N GLY A 132 -6.16 -28.93 -1.25
CA GLY A 132 -6.03 -29.61 0.05
C GLY A 132 -5.11 -30.85 -0.03
N GLU A 133 -5.21 -31.61 -1.11
CA GLU A 133 -4.43 -32.82 -1.35
C GLU A 133 -2.97 -32.52 -1.75
N LEU A 134 -2.76 -31.51 -2.59
CA LEU A 134 -1.48 -31.29 -3.28
C LEU A 134 -0.57 -30.24 -2.63
N THR A 135 -1.06 -29.48 -1.63
CA THR A 135 -0.26 -28.41 -0.98
C THR A 135 1.08 -28.90 -0.44
N ASN A 136 1.12 -30.09 0.16
CA ASN A 136 2.34 -30.70 0.71
C ASN A 136 2.79 -31.92 -0.09
N SER A 137 2.33 -32.06 -1.34
CA SER A 137 2.67 -33.17 -2.21
C SER A 137 3.92 -32.88 -3.03
N ASP A 138 4.71 -33.93 -3.29
CA ASP A 138 5.84 -33.92 -4.20
C ASP A 138 5.44 -34.32 -5.64
N ASP A 139 4.15 -34.54 -5.91
CA ASP A 139 3.63 -34.80 -7.25
C ASP A 139 3.69 -33.52 -8.10
N VAL A 140 4.80 -33.34 -8.80
CA VAL A 140 5.07 -32.16 -9.64
C VAL A 140 4.09 -32.05 -10.80
N GLU A 141 3.70 -33.17 -11.41
CA GLU A 141 2.81 -33.16 -12.58
C GLU A 141 1.40 -32.72 -12.18
N ALA A 142 0.82 -33.34 -11.16
CA ALA A 142 -0.50 -32.97 -10.65
C ALA A 142 -0.52 -31.53 -10.11
N ARG A 143 0.55 -31.09 -9.45
CA ARG A 143 0.69 -29.70 -8.99
C ARG A 143 0.76 -28.71 -10.16
N THR A 144 1.51 -29.05 -11.21
CA THR A 144 1.63 -28.21 -12.41
C THR A 144 0.29 -28.05 -13.12
N GLU A 145 -0.47 -29.14 -13.25
CA GLU A 145 -1.84 -29.09 -13.78
C GLU A 145 -2.74 -28.19 -12.93
N LEU A 146 -2.72 -28.37 -11.60
CA LEU A 146 -3.53 -27.54 -10.70
C LEU A 146 -3.13 -26.06 -10.73
N PHE A 147 -1.84 -25.74 -10.87
CA PHE A 147 -1.40 -24.35 -11.07
C PHE A 147 -2.01 -23.74 -12.33
N ARG A 148 -2.02 -24.48 -13.45
CA ARG A 148 -2.62 -24.02 -14.71
C ARG A 148 -4.12 -23.82 -14.55
N ASP A 149 -4.81 -24.73 -13.89
CA ASP A 149 -6.25 -24.63 -13.65
C ASP A 149 -6.59 -23.41 -12.80
N LEU A 150 -5.90 -23.21 -11.67
CA LEU A 150 -6.13 -22.08 -10.79
C LEU A 150 -5.82 -20.73 -11.44
N GLN A 151 -4.73 -20.64 -12.20
CA GLN A 151 -4.39 -19.44 -12.98
C GLN A 151 -5.48 -19.16 -14.03
N GLY A 152 -5.96 -20.20 -14.71
CA GLY A 152 -7.06 -20.09 -15.68
C GLY A 152 -8.36 -19.59 -15.03
N LEU A 153 -8.70 -20.10 -13.83
CA LEU A 153 -9.88 -19.64 -13.08
C LEU A 153 -9.76 -18.16 -12.68
N ILE A 154 -8.60 -17.74 -12.18
CA ILE A 154 -8.39 -16.34 -11.78
C ILE A 154 -8.46 -15.42 -13.00
N ALA A 155 -7.75 -15.75 -14.08
CA ALA A 155 -7.76 -14.95 -15.31
C ALA A 155 -9.17 -14.86 -15.93
N SER A 156 -9.93 -15.96 -15.92
CA SER A 156 -11.31 -15.96 -16.40
C SER A 156 -12.21 -15.08 -15.53
N ALA A 157 -12.05 -15.14 -14.21
CA ALA A 157 -12.84 -14.33 -13.29
C ALA A 157 -12.53 -12.84 -13.45
N THR A 158 -11.25 -12.45 -13.48
CA THR A 158 -10.85 -11.03 -13.60
C THR A 158 -11.22 -10.44 -14.95
N GLN A 159 -11.18 -11.23 -16.04
CA GLN A 159 -11.71 -10.83 -17.34
C GLN A 159 -13.21 -10.50 -17.27
N LEU A 160 -14.01 -11.36 -16.63
CA LEU A 160 -15.44 -11.10 -16.48
C LEU A 160 -15.73 -9.89 -15.59
N TYR A 161 -14.97 -9.68 -14.51
CA TYR A 161 -15.12 -8.47 -13.69
C TYR A 161 -14.77 -7.21 -14.49
N TYR A 162 -13.67 -7.25 -15.26
CA TYR A 162 -13.27 -6.15 -16.13
C TYR A 162 -14.34 -5.83 -17.18
N ALA A 163 -14.95 -6.85 -17.78
CA ALA A 163 -15.98 -6.69 -18.81
C ALA A 163 -17.29 -6.06 -18.30
N ILE A 164 -17.52 -6.06 -16.98
CA ILE A 164 -18.65 -5.37 -16.33
C ILE A 164 -18.21 -4.12 -15.54
N ASP A 165 -17.05 -3.55 -15.89
CA ASP A 165 -16.46 -2.36 -15.28
C ASP A 165 -16.22 -2.47 -13.76
N VAL A 166 -15.98 -3.68 -13.25
CA VAL A 166 -15.64 -3.91 -11.83
C VAL A 166 -14.13 -4.03 -11.65
N ASP A 167 -13.57 -3.05 -10.93
CA ASP A 167 -12.16 -2.94 -10.57
C ASP A 167 -11.76 -3.99 -9.52
N VAL A 168 -10.93 -4.96 -9.90
CA VAL A 168 -10.47 -6.01 -8.97
C VAL A 168 -9.17 -5.61 -8.28
N THR A 169 -9.18 -5.67 -6.94
CA THR A 169 -8.00 -5.54 -6.08
C THR A 169 -7.77 -6.84 -5.31
N ILE A 170 -6.58 -7.43 -5.44
CA ILE A 170 -6.17 -8.63 -4.70
C ILE A 170 -5.09 -8.24 -3.70
N ASN A 171 -5.43 -8.22 -2.41
CA ASN A 171 -4.50 -7.97 -1.32
C ASN A 171 -4.00 -9.31 -0.74
N VAL A 172 -2.73 -9.63 -1.00
CA VAL A 172 -2.03 -10.77 -0.43
C VAL A 172 -1.25 -10.29 0.80
N ARG A 173 -1.64 -10.79 1.96
CA ARG A 173 -1.08 -10.44 3.28
C ARG A 173 0.05 -11.38 3.67
N ILE A 174 1.20 -10.83 4.01
CA ILE A 174 2.40 -11.53 4.50
C ILE A 174 2.71 -11.00 5.92
N PRO A 175 2.14 -11.59 6.98
CA PRO A 175 2.32 -11.09 8.35
C PRO A 175 3.75 -11.16 8.89
N ASP A 176 4.62 -11.93 8.25
CA ASP A 176 6.00 -12.15 8.67
C ASP A 176 6.93 -12.15 7.44
N THR A 177 7.27 -10.96 6.98
CA THR A 177 8.21 -10.75 5.86
C THR A 177 9.60 -11.25 6.20
N GLY A 178 10.02 -11.19 7.47
CA GLY A 178 11.29 -11.74 7.92
C GLY A 178 11.41 -13.26 7.68
N MET A 179 10.35 -14.03 7.96
CA MET A 179 10.31 -15.45 7.63
C MET A 179 10.25 -15.75 6.13
N LEU A 180 9.69 -14.85 5.32
CA LEU A 180 9.66 -14.99 3.87
C LEU A 180 11.09 -14.87 3.29
N VAL A 181 11.83 -13.84 3.71
CA VAL A 181 13.16 -13.51 3.17
C VAL A 181 14.27 -14.42 3.70
N ARG A 182 14.12 -14.98 4.91
CA ARG A 182 15.13 -15.88 5.50
C ARG A 182 15.20 -17.27 4.85
N ASP A 183 14.21 -17.65 4.05
CA ASP A 183 14.12 -18.97 3.41
C ASP A 183 14.08 -18.79 1.89
N ASP A 184 15.21 -19.03 1.23
CA ASP A 184 15.38 -18.85 -0.22
C ASP A 184 14.28 -19.56 -1.02
N LYS A 185 13.82 -20.73 -0.57
CA LYS A 185 12.75 -21.44 -1.27
C LYS A 185 11.44 -20.67 -1.18
N ARG A 186 11.09 -20.16 0.01
CA ARG A 186 9.84 -19.38 0.19
C ARG A 186 9.89 -18.06 -0.55
N LEU A 187 11.04 -17.40 -0.55
CA LEU A 187 11.24 -16.17 -1.30
C LEU A 187 11.09 -16.44 -2.80
N ASN A 188 11.78 -17.45 -3.34
CA ASN A 188 11.65 -17.82 -4.75
C ASN A 188 10.22 -18.25 -5.12
N ASP A 189 9.55 -19.04 -4.27
CA ASP A 189 8.14 -19.43 -4.48
C ASP A 189 7.20 -18.19 -4.53
N PHE A 190 7.51 -17.12 -3.79
CA PHE A 190 6.77 -15.87 -3.81
C PHE A 190 7.10 -15.00 -5.05
N LEU A 191 8.38 -14.91 -5.41
CA LEU A 191 8.82 -14.19 -6.61
C LEU A 191 8.27 -14.87 -7.89
N ASP A 192 8.30 -16.20 -7.96
CA ASP A 192 7.69 -16.96 -9.05
C ASP A 192 6.17 -16.78 -9.08
N PHE A 193 5.51 -16.72 -7.92
CA PHE A 193 4.10 -16.37 -7.86
C PHE A 193 3.83 -15.00 -8.49
N ALA A 194 4.60 -13.96 -8.13
CA ALA A 194 4.44 -12.63 -8.70
C ALA A 194 4.70 -12.64 -10.22
N ARG A 195 5.83 -13.23 -10.64
CA ARG A 195 6.26 -13.41 -12.03
C ARG A 195 5.17 -14.00 -12.91
N TYR A 196 4.57 -15.13 -12.50
CA TYR A 196 3.64 -15.86 -13.37
C TYR A 196 2.19 -15.41 -13.24
N THR A 197 1.79 -14.86 -12.08
CA THR A 197 0.38 -14.54 -11.81
C THR A 197 0.02 -13.13 -12.25
N VAL A 198 0.90 -12.15 -12.04
CA VAL A 198 0.61 -10.74 -12.32
C VAL A 198 0.41 -10.49 -13.82
N PRO A 199 1.32 -10.88 -14.73
CA PRO A 199 1.16 -10.60 -16.17
C PRO A 199 -0.04 -11.30 -16.81
N LYS A 200 -0.54 -12.39 -16.20
CA LYS A 200 -1.74 -13.09 -16.65
C LYS A 200 -3.02 -12.27 -16.48
N GLN A 201 -3.02 -11.25 -15.62
CA GLN A 201 -4.18 -10.39 -15.37
C GLN A 201 -4.13 -9.16 -16.26
N SER A 202 -4.17 -9.38 -17.57
CA SER A 202 -4.05 -8.34 -18.59
C SER A 202 -5.03 -8.55 -19.75
N VAL A 203 -5.45 -7.46 -20.36
CA VAL A 203 -6.44 -7.43 -21.45
C VAL A 203 -6.14 -6.31 -22.45
N TYR A 204 -6.48 -6.55 -23.71
CA TYR A 204 -6.49 -5.55 -24.77
C TYR A 204 -7.81 -5.63 -25.56
N GLY A 205 -8.69 -4.65 -25.38
CA GLY A 205 -10.09 -4.76 -25.80
C GLY A 205 -10.74 -5.97 -25.14
N ILE A 206 -11.07 -6.98 -25.95
CA ILE A 206 -11.62 -8.26 -25.46
C ILE A 206 -10.56 -9.37 -25.31
N HIS A 207 -9.30 -9.13 -25.69
CA HIS A 207 -8.29 -10.18 -25.82
C HIS A 207 -7.43 -10.32 -24.57
N SER A 208 -7.14 -11.56 -24.13
CA SER A 208 -6.16 -11.79 -23.07
C SER A 208 -4.77 -11.32 -23.47
N GLY A 209 -4.20 -10.37 -22.71
CA GLY A 209 -2.87 -9.81 -22.99
C GLY A 209 -1.76 -10.86 -22.93
N TYR A 210 -1.82 -11.75 -21.94
CA TYR A 210 -0.91 -12.90 -21.84
C TYR A 210 -0.94 -13.80 -23.09
N ARG A 211 -2.13 -14.05 -23.65
CA ARG A 211 -2.28 -14.87 -24.86
C ARG A 211 -1.68 -14.19 -26.09
N MET A 212 -1.70 -12.86 -26.12
CA MET A 212 -1.11 -12.09 -27.23
C MET A 212 0.41 -12.15 -27.18
N LEU A 213 1.01 -11.93 -26.00
CA LEU A 213 2.45 -11.75 -25.85
C LEU A 213 3.25 -13.02 -25.51
N LEU A 214 2.73 -13.90 -24.66
CA LEU A 214 3.50 -14.96 -23.97
C LEU A 214 3.03 -16.39 -24.29
N GLU A 215 1.81 -16.58 -24.81
CA GLU A 215 1.31 -17.93 -25.17
C GLU A 215 1.91 -18.45 -26.47
N ASP A 216 2.69 -19.53 -26.43
CA ASP A 216 3.34 -20.11 -27.60
C ASP A 216 2.57 -21.29 -28.23
N ARG A 217 1.56 -21.85 -27.55
CA ARG A 217 0.85 -23.04 -28.04
C ARG A 217 -0.03 -22.69 -29.25
N GLU A 218 0.34 -23.22 -30.41
CA GLU A 218 -0.33 -22.98 -31.70
C GLU A 218 -1.85 -23.21 -31.64
N GLN A 219 -2.31 -24.28 -30.98
CA GLN A 219 -3.75 -24.56 -30.84
C GLN A 219 -4.49 -23.45 -30.08
N LYS A 220 -3.85 -22.87 -29.06
CA LYS A 220 -4.41 -21.76 -28.28
C LYS A 220 -4.41 -20.48 -29.12
N LEU A 221 -3.37 -20.22 -29.90
CA LEU A 221 -3.28 -19.03 -30.74
C LEU A 221 -4.29 -19.02 -31.90
N LYS A 222 -4.64 -20.19 -32.44
CA LYS A 222 -5.67 -20.36 -33.50
C LYS A 222 -7.10 -20.08 -33.03
N MET A 223 -7.35 -20.10 -31.72
CA MET A 223 -8.67 -19.84 -31.12
C MET A 223 -8.81 -18.37 -30.67
N ARG A 224 -8.11 -17.44 -31.32
CA ARG A 224 -8.24 -16.00 -31.06
C ARG A 224 -9.13 -15.37 -32.11
N LEU A 225 -10.00 -14.45 -31.70
CA LEU A 225 -10.63 -13.54 -32.66
C LEU A 225 -9.56 -12.65 -33.32
N PRO A 226 -9.83 -12.10 -34.52
CA PRO A 226 -8.98 -11.08 -35.12
C PRO A 226 -8.82 -9.87 -34.19
N TYR A 227 -7.66 -9.22 -34.25
CA TYR A 227 -7.38 -7.98 -33.54
C TYR A 227 -6.45 -7.11 -34.36
N ASP A 228 -6.59 -5.80 -34.18
CA ASP A 228 -5.65 -4.78 -34.65
C ASP A 228 -5.16 -4.00 -33.44
N VAL A 229 -3.90 -3.56 -33.47
CA VAL A 229 -3.34 -2.68 -32.42
C VAL A 229 -3.64 -1.25 -32.80
N ASP A 230 -4.37 -0.54 -31.95
CA ASP A 230 -4.59 0.90 -32.06
C ASP A 230 -3.29 1.64 -31.80
N GLU A 231 -2.81 2.37 -32.80
CA GLU A 231 -1.59 3.18 -32.70
C GLU A 231 -1.73 4.32 -31.67
N ALA A 232 -2.95 4.80 -31.41
CA ALA A 232 -3.22 5.85 -30.43
C ALA A 232 -3.24 5.32 -28.99
N ASP A 233 -3.58 4.04 -28.81
CA ASP A 233 -3.56 3.35 -27.52
C ASP A 233 -3.07 1.90 -27.67
N PRO A 234 -1.75 1.69 -27.78
CA PRO A 234 -1.16 0.37 -27.99
C PRO A 234 -0.95 -0.38 -26.68
N THR A 235 -1.61 0.01 -25.58
CA THR A 235 -1.27 -0.45 -24.23
C THR A 235 -2.35 -1.36 -23.66
N MET A 236 -1.95 -2.45 -23.03
CA MET A 236 -2.87 -3.36 -22.35
C MET A 236 -3.34 -2.78 -21.01
N HIS A 237 -4.58 -3.05 -20.64
CA HIS A 237 -5.09 -2.81 -19.30
C HIS A 237 -4.83 -4.01 -18.39
N LEU A 238 -4.68 -3.76 -17.09
CA LEU A 238 -4.60 -4.82 -16.09
C LEU A 238 -6.00 -5.12 -15.53
N THR A 239 -6.41 -6.38 -15.59
CA THR A 239 -7.73 -6.82 -15.10
C THR A 239 -7.78 -6.99 -13.58
N ALA A 240 -6.62 -6.90 -12.91
CA ALA A 240 -6.53 -6.86 -11.46
C ALA A 240 -5.33 -6.06 -10.99
N SER A 241 -5.53 -5.32 -9.89
CA SER A 241 -4.47 -4.68 -9.11
C SER A 241 -4.05 -5.60 -7.97
N TRP A 242 -2.74 -5.68 -7.72
CA TRP A 242 -2.14 -6.48 -6.66
C TRP A 242 -1.64 -5.58 -5.54
N VAL A 243 -1.98 -5.93 -4.31
CA VAL A 243 -1.40 -5.32 -3.10
C VAL A 243 -0.67 -6.42 -2.34
N PHE A 244 0.66 -6.34 -2.25
CA PHE A 244 1.43 -7.15 -1.32
C PHE A 244 1.63 -6.35 -0.04
N SER A 245 1.16 -6.87 1.09
CA SER A 245 1.23 -6.17 2.38
C SER A 245 1.96 -6.99 3.44
N GLY A 246 2.81 -6.35 4.22
CA GLY A 246 3.57 -6.98 5.31
C GLY A 246 4.58 -6.01 5.94
N PRO A 247 5.21 -6.31 7.09
CA PRO A 247 5.96 -5.30 7.85
C PRO A 247 7.11 -4.60 7.10
N THR A 248 7.77 -5.30 6.17
CA THR A 248 8.90 -4.77 5.38
C THR A 248 8.78 -5.14 3.89
N MET A 249 7.54 -5.19 3.39
CA MET A 249 7.24 -5.70 2.05
C MET A 249 7.87 -4.84 0.95
N THR A 250 8.01 -3.54 1.16
CA THR A 250 8.59 -2.65 0.15
C THR A 250 10.04 -2.96 -0.18
N ASP A 251 10.75 -3.69 0.70
CA ASP A 251 12.17 -4.04 0.49
C ASP A 251 12.32 -5.01 -0.67
N LEU A 252 11.26 -5.79 -0.94
CA LEU A 252 11.19 -6.74 -2.06
C LEU A 252 10.86 -6.08 -3.39
N LYS A 253 10.80 -4.74 -3.47
CA LYS A 253 10.44 -4.04 -4.70
C LYS A 253 11.32 -4.45 -5.88
N ALA A 254 12.64 -4.36 -5.72
CA ALA A 254 13.59 -4.68 -6.77
C ALA A 254 13.50 -6.17 -7.16
N ASP A 255 13.37 -7.07 -6.18
CA ASP A 255 13.26 -8.51 -6.44
C ASP A 255 11.97 -8.86 -7.21
N ILE A 256 10.85 -8.23 -6.86
CA ILE A 256 9.56 -8.41 -7.55
C ILE A 256 9.64 -7.84 -8.97
N GLU A 257 10.26 -6.68 -9.16
CA GLU A 257 10.48 -6.08 -10.47
C GLU A 257 11.31 -6.99 -11.37
N GLU A 258 12.45 -7.45 -10.87
CA GLU A 258 13.31 -8.38 -11.61
C GLU A 258 12.58 -9.70 -11.93
N ALA A 259 11.82 -10.23 -10.97
CA ALA A 259 11.07 -11.47 -11.18
C ALA A 259 10.04 -11.34 -12.30
N ILE A 260 9.28 -10.25 -12.36
CA ILE A 260 8.28 -10.01 -13.41
C ILE A 260 8.97 -9.65 -14.74
N GLU A 261 10.04 -8.85 -14.73
CA GLU A 261 10.78 -8.46 -15.92
C GLU A 261 11.40 -9.66 -16.66
N ARG A 262 11.69 -10.77 -15.97
CA ARG A 262 12.12 -12.03 -16.61
C ARG A 262 11.11 -12.58 -17.62
N GLU A 263 9.83 -12.20 -17.56
CA GLU A 263 8.87 -12.57 -18.61
C GLU A 263 9.15 -11.85 -19.94
N ALA A 264 9.90 -10.75 -19.94
CA ALA A 264 10.27 -10.05 -21.17
C ALA A 264 11.15 -10.93 -22.08
N SER A 265 11.95 -11.85 -21.52
CA SER A 265 12.70 -12.83 -22.32
C SER A 265 11.86 -14.01 -22.83
N GLU A 266 10.63 -14.15 -22.34
CA GLU A 266 9.70 -15.23 -22.72
C GLU A 266 8.66 -14.75 -23.76
N ILE A 267 8.77 -13.50 -24.23
CA ILE A 267 7.94 -12.98 -25.31
C ILE A 267 8.09 -13.87 -26.54
N ARG A 268 6.96 -14.24 -27.15
CA ARG A 268 6.92 -15.09 -28.35
C ARG A 268 7.82 -14.54 -29.45
N GLU A 269 8.54 -15.43 -30.12
CA GLU A 269 9.50 -15.08 -31.18
C GLU A 269 8.88 -14.17 -32.26
N ALA A 270 7.66 -14.49 -32.72
CA ALA A 270 6.95 -13.69 -33.72
C ALA A 270 6.64 -12.24 -33.28
N ILE A 271 6.47 -12.00 -31.98
CA ILE A 271 6.32 -10.64 -31.43
C ILE A 271 7.71 -10.00 -31.27
N ALA A 272 8.66 -10.77 -30.75
CA ALA A 272 10.01 -10.32 -30.50
C ALA A 272 10.82 -10.02 -31.78
N ASP A 273 10.47 -10.55 -32.93
CA ASP A 273 11.11 -10.22 -34.21
C ASP A 273 10.31 -9.25 -35.07
N GLY A 274 9.08 -8.91 -34.66
CA GLY A 274 8.17 -8.00 -35.36
C GLY A 274 7.35 -8.65 -36.48
N THR A 275 7.32 -9.98 -36.56
CA THR A 275 6.49 -10.71 -37.54
C THR A 275 4.98 -10.58 -37.24
N GLU A 276 4.61 -10.50 -35.97
CA GLU A 276 3.24 -10.25 -35.49
C GLU A 276 3.26 -9.02 -34.57
N THR A 277 2.43 -8.02 -34.89
CA THR A 277 2.26 -6.82 -34.06
C THR A 277 1.38 -7.16 -32.84
N ALA A 278 1.78 -6.70 -31.66
CA ALA A 278 1.01 -6.86 -30.43
C ALA A 278 1.08 -5.60 -29.56
N PRO A 279 0.04 -5.34 -28.74
CA PRO A 279 0.06 -4.25 -27.79
C PRO A 279 1.07 -4.53 -26.68
N VAL A 280 1.48 -3.48 -25.98
CA VAL A 280 2.48 -3.53 -24.93
C VAL A 280 1.81 -3.65 -23.57
N MET A 281 2.36 -4.52 -22.71
CA MET A 281 1.91 -4.62 -21.32
C MET A 281 2.79 -3.75 -20.44
N GLU A 282 2.18 -2.83 -19.71
CA GLU A 282 2.84 -2.00 -18.71
C GLU A 282 2.34 -2.37 -17.31
N ILE A 283 3.27 -2.77 -16.44
CA ILE A 283 2.99 -3.19 -15.06
C ILE A 283 3.72 -2.25 -14.11
N PRO A 284 3.02 -1.29 -13.49
CA PRO A 284 3.58 -0.48 -12.42
C PRO A 284 3.89 -1.34 -11.20
N VAL A 285 5.02 -1.10 -10.55
CA VAL A 285 5.40 -1.60 -9.22
C VAL A 285 5.73 -0.41 -8.34
N GLN A 286 4.88 -0.15 -7.35
CA GLN A 286 4.95 1.07 -6.55
C GLN A 286 4.93 0.80 -5.04
N ILE A 287 5.47 1.75 -4.29
CA ILE A 287 5.40 1.77 -2.82
C ILE A 287 4.21 2.62 -2.41
N SER A 288 3.30 2.05 -1.63
CA SER A 288 2.07 2.71 -1.20
C SER A 288 2.24 3.56 0.04
N ASN A 289 3.36 3.45 0.75
CA ASN A 289 3.61 4.15 2.00
C ASN A 289 4.20 5.57 1.84
N THR A 290 4.34 6.07 0.61
CA THR A 290 5.04 7.34 0.35
C THR A 290 4.29 8.55 0.89
N TYR A 291 4.99 9.68 1.04
CA TYR A 291 4.38 10.98 1.34
C TYR A 291 3.25 11.31 0.36
N THR A 292 3.49 11.18 -0.95
CA THR A 292 2.49 11.45 -1.99
C THR A 292 1.26 10.56 -1.84
N ALA A 293 1.44 9.25 -1.65
CA ALA A 293 0.32 8.33 -1.45
C ALA A 293 -0.48 8.64 -0.18
N THR A 294 0.20 9.01 0.90
CA THR A 294 -0.45 9.44 2.16
C THR A 294 -1.27 10.71 1.94
N ARG A 295 -0.70 11.68 1.25
CA ARG A 295 -1.35 12.94 0.89
C ARG A 295 -2.64 12.70 0.09
N GLU A 296 -2.54 11.91 -0.97
CA GLU A 296 -3.69 11.56 -1.83
C GLU A 296 -4.78 10.80 -1.06
N LEU A 297 -4.41 9.91 -0.13
CA LEU A 297 -5.37 9.22 0.72
C LEU A 297 -6.16 10.21 1.59
N ILE A 298 -5.49 11.20 2.20
CA ILE A 298 -6.17 12.22 3.00
C ILE A 298 -7.18 12.98 2.13
N GLU A 299 -6.77 13.41 0.94
CA GLU A 299 -7.63 14.12 -0.03
C GLU A 299 -8.82 13.25 -0.49
N GLU A 300 -8.59 11.98 -0.82
CA GLU A 300 -9.61 11.01 -1.23
C GLU A 300 -10.69 10.86 -0.14
N PHE A 301 -10.26 10.61 1.10
CA PHE A 301 -11.19 10.43 2.21
C PHE A 301 -11.92 11.73 2.57
N ALA A 302 -11.23 12.87 2.56
CA ALA A 302 -11.83 14.19 2.79
C ALA A 302 -12.96 14.45 1.78
N THR A 303 -12.63 14.33 0.50
CA THR A 303 -13.56 14.57 -0.62
C THR A 303 -14.77 13.64 -0.54
N SER A 304 -14.54 12.34 -0.27
CA SER A 304 -15.62 11.35 -0.15
C SER A 304 -16.64 11.65 0.96
N LYS A 305 -16.28 12.53 1.90
CA LYS A 305 -17.13 12.94 3.03
C LYS A 305 -17.56 14.40 2.95
N GLY A 306 -17.24 15.08 1.85
CA GLY A 306 -17.58 16.49 1.66
C GLY A 306 -16.78 17.43 2.56
N TYR A 307 -15.62 17.00 3.06
CA TYR A 307 -14.66 17.88 3.72
C TYR A 307 -13.74 18.49 2.68
N GLU A 308 -13.47 19.79 2.81
CA GLU A 308 -12.39 20.46 2.09
C GLU A 308 -11.06 20.28 2.82
N VAL A 309 -9.97 20.43 2.05
CA VAL A 309 -8.61 20.47 2.59
C VAL A 309 -7.98 21.77 2.12
N SER A 310 -7.29 22.49 3.01
CA SER A 310 -6.59 23.73 2.66
C SER A 310 -5.23 23.41 2.04
N TYR A 311 -4.85 24.14 0.99
CA TYR A 311 -3.50 24.06 0.42
C TYR A 311 -2.69 25.30 0.79
N ARG A 312 -1.38 25.10 0.91
CA ARG A 312 -0.43 26.18 1.22
C ARG A 312 -0.50 27.26 0.14
N GLY A 313 -0.64 28.52 0.58
CA GLY A 313 -0.79 29.67 -0.32
C GLY A 313 -2.20 29.92 -0.88
N ASP A 314 -3.22 29.16 -0.47
CA ASP A 314 -4.62 29.45 -0.81
C ASP A 314 -5.13 30.73 -0.11
N ILE A 315 -6.15 31.38 -0.68
CA ILE A 315 -6.86 32.49 0.00
C ILE A 315 -7.57 32.05 1.30
N HIS A 316 -7.80 30.75 1.42
CA HIS A 316 -8.32 30.06 2.59
C HIS A 316 -7.24 29.20 3.23
N GLU A 317 -5.95 29.55 3.07
CA GLU A 317 -4.86 29.02 3.87
C GLU A 317 -5.27 29.16 5.33
N ARG A 318 -5.78 28.06 5.88
CA ARG A 318 -5.98 27.89 7.29
C ARG A 318 -4.66 27.37 7.83
N ASP A 319 -4.51 27.53 9.13
CA ASP A 319 -3.41 26.99 9.90
C ASP A 319 -3.11 25.51 9.55
N ASP A 320 -4.12 24.72 9.19
CA ASP A 320 -4.05 23.27 8.96
C ASP A 320 -3.99 22.88 7.46
N ASP A 321 -2.93 23.24 6.74
CA ASP A 321 -2.76 22.82 5.33
C ASP A 321 -2.48 21.30 5.16
N LEU A 322 -2.69 20.78 3.95
CA LEU A 322 -2.51 19.37 3.63
C LEU A 322 -1.08 18.85 3.89
N GLU A 323 -0.05 19.69 3.73
CA GLU A 323 1.33 19.30 4.04
C GLU A 323 1.45 19.02 5.54
N ARG A 324 0.96 19.93 6.39
CA ARG A 324 0.94 19.80 7.85
C ARG A 324 0.15 18.57 8.29
N LEU A 325 -1.04 18.33 7.71
CA LEU A 325 -1.84 17.12 7.99
C LEU A 325 -1.09 15.84 7.63
N THR A 326 -0.45 15.81 6.46
CA THR A 326 0.31 14.64 5.98
C THR A 326 1.54 14.37 6.85
N ARG A 327 2.27 15.42 7.23
CA ARG A 327 3.42 15.32 8.14
C ARG A 327 3.05 14.71 9.49
N LEU A 328 1.87 15.04 10.03
CA LEU A 328 1.42 14.44 11.29
C LEU A 328 1.27 12.91 11.18
N PHE A 329 0.73 12.40 10.06
CA PHE A 329 0.68 10.95 9.81
C PHE A 329 2.07 10.34 9.73
N LEU A 330 3.01 10.95 8.99
CA LEU A 330 4.38 10.44 8.88
C LEU A 330 5.09 10.37 10.23
N ARG A 331 4.96 11.41 11.07
CA ARG A 331 5.60 11.45 12.40
C ARG A 331 5.07 10.40 13.36
N VAL A 332 3.76 10.15 13.31
CA VAL A 332 3.08 9.26 14.26
C VAL A 332 3.15 7.80 13.82
N LEU A 333 3.15 7.53 12.51
CA LEU A 333 3.09 6.18 11.94
C LEU A 333 4.43 5.70 11.35
N GLY A 334 5.39 6.60 11.15
CA GLY A 334 6.72 6.26 10.65
C GLY A 334 7.54 5.48 11.67
N THR A 335 8.50 4.71 11.15
CA THR A 335 9.47 3.93 11.93
C THR A 335 10.85 4.57 11.84
N ALA A 336 11.75 4.21 12.75
CA ALA A 336 13.08 4.81 12.81
C ALA A 336 13.87 4.62 11.50
N ASP A 337 13.72 3.48 10.83
CA ASP A 337 14.35 3.20 9.54
C ASP A 337 13.62 3.83 8.33
N ARG A 338 12.32 4.13 8.47
CA ARG A 338 11.47 4.67 7.39
C ARG A 338 10.63 5.85 7.88
N PRO A 339 11.27 6.96 8.28
CA PRO A 339 10.56 8.10 8.86
C PRO A 339 9.70 8.87 7.84
N HIS A 340 9.95 8.66 6.53
CA HIS A 340 9.23 9.25 5.40
C HIS A 340 8.02 8.44 4.94
N ARG A 341 7.59 7.43 5.73
CA ARG A 341 6.54 6.49 5.35
C ARG A 341 5.43 6.42 6.38
N ALA A 342 4.21 6.23 5.90
CA ALA A 342 3.05 5.92 6.74
C ALA A 342 2.33 4.69 6.20
N CYS A 343 1.77 3.87 7.08
CA CYS A 343 0.99 2.71 6.68
C CYS A 343 -0.36 3.14 6.06
N PRO A 344 -0.66 2.80 4.79
CA PRO A 344 -1.93 3.18 4.14
C PRO A 344 -3.17 2.69 4.89
N SER A 345 -3.10 1.48 5.46
CA SER A 345 -4.18 0.92 6.27
C SER A 345 -4.45 1.74 7.53
N ASP A 346 -3.41 2.27 8.18
CA ASP A 346 -3.55 3.13 9.37
C ASP A 346 -4.12 4.49 9.01
N VAL A 347 -3.60 5.11 7.94
CA VAL A 347 -4.11 6.38 7.43
C VAL A 347 -5.60 6.25 7.12
N ALA A 348 -5.98 5.23 6.35
CA ALA A 348 -7.38 4.98 6.02
C ALA A 348 -8.23 4.69 7.26
N GLU A 349 -7.73 3.92 8.23
CA GLU A 349 -8.47 3.64 9.46
C GLU A 349 -8.71 4.91 10.30
N ALA A 350 -7.68 5.76 10.46
CA ALA A 350 -7.82 7.06 11.12
C ALA A 350 -8.84 7.96 10.40
N MET A 351 -8.76 8.07 9.07
CA MET A 351 -9.69 8.84 8.26
C MET A 351 -11.13 8.33 8.36
N LEU A 352 -11.32 7.01 8.43
CA LEU A 352 -12.64 6.40 8.66
C LEU A 352 -13.22 6.73 10.03
N HIS A 353 -12.38 6.87 11.05
CA HIS A 353 -12.82 7.32 12.36
C HIS A 353 -13.26 8.78 12.34
N ILE A 354 -12.50 9.66 11.68
CA ILE A 354 -12.85 11.08 11.49
C ILE A 354 -14.20 11.19 10.78
N ALA A 355 -14.39 10.44 9.70
CA ALA A 355 -15.61 10.41 8.92
C ALA A 355 -16.86 9.96 9.69
N ARG A 356 -16.69 9.24 10.80
CA ARG A 356 -17.79 8.80 11.68
C ARG A 356 -18.06 9.78 12.83
N SER A 357 -17.19 10.75 13.03
CA SER A 357 -17.38 11.74 14.10
C SER A 357 -18.61 12.59 13.79
N THR A 358 -19.35 12.97 14.82
CA THR A 358 -20.53 13.87 14.68
C THR A 358 -20.14 15.33 14.57
N ARG A 359 -18.84 15.63 14.43
CA ARG A 359 -18.35 17.00 14.31
C ARG A 359 -18.55 17.45 12.87
N SER A 360 -19.30 18.53 12.69
CA SER A 360 -19.53 19.13 11.38
C SER A 360 -18.49 20.22 11.18
N PHE A 361 -17.58 20.01 10.22
CA PHE A 361 -16.63 21.02 9.79
C PHE A 361 -16.60 21.11 8.27
N ASP A 362 -16.32 22.30 7.74
CA ASP A 362 -16.10 22.47 6.31
C ASP A 362 -14.70 21.97 5.90
N PHE A 363 -13.74 21.94 6.84
CA PHE A 363 -12.34 21.56 6.60
C PHE A 363 -11.83 20.57 7.65
N ILE A 364 -10.88 19.71 7.25
CA ILE A 364 -10.14 18.84 8.17
C ILE A 364 -9.09 19.65 8.95
N SER A 365 -9.03 19.46 10.26
CA SER A 365 -8.03 20.09 11.14
C SER A 365 -7.02 19.09 11.72
N ILE A 366 -5.93 19.60 12.32
CA ILE A 366 -4.99 18.78 13.10
C ILE A 366 -5.67 18.07 14.27
N LYS A 367 -6.69 18.69 14.88
CA LYS A 367 -7.47 18.06 15.96
C LYS A 367 -8.28 16.86 15.46
N ASP A 368 -8.72 16.88 14.21
CA ASP A 368 -9.44 15.77 13.59
C ASP A 368 -8.48 14.64 13.21
N ILE A 369 -7.33 14.95 12.60
CA ILE A 369 -6.30 13.95 12.34
C ILE A 369 -5.83 13.31 13.65
N SER A 370 -5.58 14.12 14.68
CA SER A 370 -5.23 13.63 16.02
C SER A 370 -6.32 12.71 16.57
N TYR A 371 -7.59 13.09 16.39
CA TYR A 371 -8.73 12.25 16.75
C TYR A 371 -8.70 10.90 16.03
N GLY A 372 -8.53 10.88 14.71
CA GLY A 372 -8.45 9.66 13.92
C GLY A 372 -7.30 8.76 14.36
N LEU A 373 -6.10 9.33 14.51
CA LEU A 373 -4.89 8.62 14.91
C LEU A 373 -5.06 7.94 16.27
N TYR A 374 -5.54 8.64 17.30
CA TYR A 374 -5.60 8.01 18.63
C TYR A 374 -6.62 6.86 18.71
N GLN A 375 -7.57 6.74 17.77
CA GLN A 375 -8.48 5.60 17.69
C GLN A 375 -7.75 4.31 17.29
N LEU A 376 -6.63 4.39 16.58
CA LEU A 376 -5.81 3.25 16.18
C LEU A 376 -5.32 2.42 17.38
N PRO A 377 -5.09 1.11 17.25
CA PRO A 377 -4.45 0.30 18.28
C PRO A 377 -3.18 0.95 18.84
N ALA A 378 -2.96 0.84 20.16
CA ALA A 378 -1.88 1.58 20.82
C ALA A 378 -0.49 1.20 20.31
N ASP A 379 -0.30 -0.03 19.85
CA ASP A 379 0.93 -0.55 19.24
C ASP A 379 1.19 -0.03 17.82
N ARG A 380 0.25 0.70 17.21
CA ARG A 380 0.43 1.36 15.88
C ARG A 380 0.72 2.85 16.00
N LEU A 381 0.54 3.44 17.18
CA LEU A 381 0.85 4.85 17.46
C LEU A 381 2.29 4.97 17.95
N LEU A 382 3.13 5.71 17.24
CA LEU A 382 4.57 5.82 17.53
C LEU A 382 5.18 4.43 17.72
N PRO A 383 5.23 3.60 16.65
CA PRO A 383 5.44 2.15 16.75
C PRO A 383 6.75 1.73 17.42
N GLU A 384 7.74 2.62 17.47
CA GLU A 384 9.02 2.40 18.14
C GLU A 384 8.93 2.53 19.68
N LEU A 385 7.86 3.14 20.21
CA LEU A 385 7.68 3.30 21.64
C LEU A 385 7.17 2.01 22.30
N PRO A 386 7.59 1.74 23.55
CA PRO A 386 7.08 0.58 24.29
C PRO A 386 5.55 0.62 24.44
N PRO A 387 4.84 -0.53 24.38
CA PRO A 387 3.37 -0.57 24.43
C PRO A 387 2.74 0.09 25.66
N THR A 388 3.49 0.22 26.76
CA THR A 388 3.00 0.91 27.97
C THR A 388 3.08 2.43 27.85
N ALA A 389 4.05 2.97 27.11
CA ALA A 389 4.15 4.39 26.80
C ALA A 389 3.03 4.80 25.82
N THR A 390 2.78 4.02 24.78
CA THR A 390 1.73 4.32 23.80
C THR A 390 0.32 4.18 24.39
N LYS A 391 0.08 3.22 25.28
CA LYS A 391 -1.17 3.14 26.08
C LYS A 391 -1.37 4.36 26.97
N LEU A 392 -0.30 4.86 27.59
CA LEU A 392 -0.34 6.08 28.39
C LEU A 392 -0.74 7.27 27.50
N LEU A 393 -0.02 7.50 26.40
CA LEU A 393 -0.30 8.58 25.45
C LEU A 393 -1.72 8.51 24.91
N LYS A 394 -2.15 7.34 24.42
CA LYS A 394 -3.53 7.13 23.93
C LYS A 394 -4.59 7.44 24.98
N THR A 395 -4.31 7.14 26.26
CA THR A 395 -5.23 7.44 27.36
C THR A 395 -5.39 8.95 27.56
N LEU A 396 -4.32 9.72 27.39
CA LEU A 396 -4.35 11.18 27.49
C LEU A 396 -5.05 11.80 26.28
N LEU A 397 -4.72 11.37 25.06
CA LEU A 397 -5.35 11.85 23.82
C LEU A 397 -6.86 11.60 23.76
N ASN A 398 -7.33 10.52 24.39
CA ASN A 398 -8.76 10.18 24.44
C ASN A 398 -9.51 10.84 25.61
N SER A 399 -8.81 11.56 26.49
CA SER A 399 -9.44 12.22 27.63
C SER A 399 -9.86 13.64 27.27
N PRO A 400 -11.12 14.03 27.48
CA PRO A 400 -11.55 15.41 27.26
C PRO A 400 -11.00 16.38 28.33
N ASP A 401 -10.61 15.85 29.48
CA ASP A 401 -10.07 16.62 30.61
C ASP A 401 -8.68 16.11 31.02
N PRO A 402 -7.78 16.97 31.54
CA PRO A 402 -6.50 16.55 32.05
C PRO A 402 -6.61 15.51 33.18
N LEU A 403 -5.76 14.48 33.13
CA LEU A 403 -5.80 13.33 34.03
C LEU A 403 -4.67 13.36 35.05
N GLY A 404 -4.99 13.03 36.31
CA GLY A 404 -3.99 12.77 37.35
C GLY A 404 -3.42 11.35 37.27
N ARG A 405 -2.27 11.13 37.90
CA ARG A 405 -1.53 9.83 37.92
C ARG A 405 -2.42 8.60 38.14
N SER A 406 -3.25 8.59 39.19
CA SER A 406 -4.09 7.42 39.50
C SER A 406 -5.09 7.08 38.39
N ALA A 407 -5.70 8.11 37.77
CA ALA A 407 -6.66 7.91 36.68
C ALA A 407 -5.97 7.41 35.41
N ILE A 408 -4.75 7.87 35.14
CA ILE A 408 -3.94 7.40 34.00
C ILE A 408 -3.60 5.93 34.17
N ILE A 409 -3.07 5.53 35.33
CA ILE A 409 -2.68 4.14 35.65
C ILE A 409 -3.87 3.20 35.47
N GLU A 410 -5.03 3.57 36.02
CA GLU A 410 -6.25 2.77 35.95
C GLU A 410 -6.78 2.66 34.51
N LYS A 411 -6.96 3.78 33.81
CA LYS A 411 -7.52 3.80 32.45
C LYS A 411 -6.61 3.16 31.40
N ALA A 412 -5.29 3.38 31.51
CA ALA A 412 -4.31 2.81 30.58
C ALA A 412 -4.04 1.33 30.85
N GLY A 413 -4.41 0.81 32.04
CA GLY A 413 -4.12 -0.56 32.45
C GLY A 413 -2.62 -0.84 32.56
N ILE A 414 -1.86 0.11 33.11
CA ILE A 414 -0.39 0.02 33.30
C ILE A 414 -0.02 0.01 34.79
N SER A 415 1.21 -0.36 35.14
CA SER A 415 1.68 -0.26 36.52
C SER A 415 2.10 1.18 36.86
N GLY A 416 2.14 1.51 38.15
CA GLY A 416 2.72 2.78 38.61
C GLY A 416 4.18 2.95 38.19
N SER A 417 4.97 1.87 38.21
CA SER A 417 6.36 1.91 37.74
C SER A 417 6.47 2.19 36.23
N SER A 418 5.55 1.70 35.40
CA SER A 418 5.49 2.05 33.98
C SER A 418 5.10 3.51 33.77
N TYR A 419 4.13 4.02 34.54
CA TYR A 419 3.79 5.45 34.51
C TYR A 419 5.01 6.31 34.87
N ASP A 420 5.66 6.04 36.01
CA ASP A 420 6.80 6.86 36.48
C ASP A 420 7.97 6.78 35.48
N ARG A 421 8.11 5.66 34.76
CA ARG A 421 9.13 5.46 33.73
C ARG A 421 8.90 6.30 32.47
N TYR A 422 7.66 6.41 31.97
CA TYR A 422 7.39 6.95 30.63
C TYR A 422 6.71 8.31 30.61
N ILE A 423 6.09 8.75 31.71
CA ILE A 423 5.40 10.05 31.73
C ILE A 423 6.35 11.21 31.40
N ASN A 424 7.54 11.22 32.01
CA ASN A 424 8.54 12.25 31.78
C ASN A 424 9.14 12.15 30.38
N GLU A 425 9.35 10.92 29.87
CA GLU A 425 9.78 10.69 28.50
C GLU A 425 8.82 11.34 27.48
N LEU A 426 7.52 11.11 27.61
CA LEU A 426 6.52 11.71 26.72
C LEU A 426 6.45 13.23 26.90
N ALA A 427 6.61 13.73 28.14
CA ALA A 427 6.61 15.16 28.44
C ALA A 427 7.83 15.88 27.87
N ALA A 428 8.98 15.22 27.80
CA ALA A 428 10.21 15.77 27.21
C ALA A 428 10.05 16.15 25.74
N TRP A 429 9.06 15.56 25.06
CA TRP A 429 8.74 15.79 23.66
C TRP A 429 7.56 16.76 23.45
N ASP A 430 6.97 17.29 24.53
CA ASP A 430 5.73 18.09 24.56
C ASP A 430 4.54 17.46 23.83
N ILE A 431 4.56 16.13 23.67
CA ILE A 431 3.37 15.43 23.19
C ILE A 431 2.38 15.15 24.33
N ILE A 432 2.82 15.40 25.57
CA ILE A 432 1.97 15.55 26.74
C ILE A 432 2.47 16.72 27.57
N GLU A 433 1.56 17.39 28.25
CA GLU A 433 1.89 18.56 29.05
C GLU A 433 1.22 18.54 30.40
N SER A 434 1.90 19.12 31.40
CA SER A 434 1.36 19.15 32.75
C SER A 434 0.54 20.38 33.03
N THR A 435 -0.64 20.19 33.60
CA THR A 435 -1.53 21.25 34.06
C THR A 435 -1.73 21.14 35.57
N GLU A 436 -1.95 22.28 36.23
CA GLU A 436 -2.27 22.30 37.65
C GLU A 436 -3.78 22.46 37.86
N SER A 437 -4.40 21.50 38.54
CA SER A 437 -5.84 21.56 38.86
C SER A 437 -6.09 21.12 40.29
N GLY A 438 -6.43 22.08 41.14
CA GLY A 438 -6.68 21.88 42.57
C GLY A 438 -5.41 21.50 43.36
N GLY A 439 -4.26 22.11 43.04
CA GLY A 439 -2.98 21.85 43.70
C GLY A 439 -2.37 20.48 43.39
N ARG A 440 -2.80 19.85 42.29
CA ARG A 440 -2.33 18.54 41.86
C ARG A 440 -1.97 18.59 40.38
N ARG A 441 -0.80 18.04 40.06
CA ARG A 441 -0.32 17.85 38.69
C ARG A 441 -1.26 16.88 37.95
N ARG A 442 -1.70 17.31 36.77
CA ARG A 442 -2.46 16.52 35.80
C ARG A 442 -1.77 16.61 34.44
N TRP A 443 -2.17 15.76 33.52
CA TRP A 443 -1.57 15.66 32.19
C TRP A 443 -2.63 15.72 31.11
N GLU A 444 -2.31 16.41 30.03
CA GLU A 444 -3.04 16.48 28.77
C GLU A 444 -2.12 15.99 27.64
N GLY A 445 -2.69 15.51 26.52
CA GLY A 445 -1.93 14.98 25.40
C GLY A 445 -2.24 15.70 24.09
N HIS A 446 -1.20 15.94 23.28
CA HIS A 446 -1.26 16.61 21.99
C HIS A 446 -0.30 15.90 21.02
N LEU A 447 -0.76 15.50 19.82
CA LEU A 447 0.12 14.81 18.87
C LEU A 447 1.01 15.76 18.07
N GLU A 448 0.63 17.03 17.98
CA GLU A 448 1.45 18.07 17.42
C GLU A 448 1.98 18.97 18.54
N PRO A 449 3.29 18.95 18.80
CA PRO A 449 3.90 19.76 19.84
C PRO A 449 4.10 21.20 19.36
N TRP A 450 4.12 22.15 20.30
CA TRP A 450 4.21 23.58 20.00
C TRP A 450 5.48 23.95 19.20
N TRP A 451 6.60 23.25 19.44
CA TRP A 451 7.87 23.50 18.78
C TRP A 451 7.95 23.03 17.33
N SER A 452 6.94 22.29 16.84
CA SER A 452 6.91 21.84 15.46
C SER A 452 6.91 23.06 14.52
N PRO A 453 7.73 23.11 13.45
CA PRO A 453 7.76 24.27 12.55
C PRO A 453 6.43 24.61 11.86
N GLN A 454 5.53 23.63 11.78
CA GLN A 454 4.20 23.76 11.21
C GLN A 454 3.12 24.09 12.26
N SER A 455 3.46 24.05 13.55
CA SER A 455 2.58 24.51 14.63
C SER A 455 2.42 26.02 14.58
N HIS A 456 1.22 26.51 14.90
CA HIS A 456 0.96 27.96 15.07
C HIS A 456 1.11 28.42 16.51
N LEU A 457 1.49 27.51 17.39
CA LEU A 457 1.75 27.83 18.79
C LEU A 457 3.18 28.33 18.91
N GLU A 458 3.32 29.51 19.51
CA GLU A 458 4.61 30.11 19.85
C GLU A 458 5.11 29.64 21.22
N GLU A 459 4.23 29.08 22.05
CA GLU A 459 4.51 28.67 23.44
C GLU A 459 3.86 27.30 23.76
N PRO A 460 4.37 26.57 24.77
CA PRO A 460 3.74 25.34 25.27
C PRO A 460 2.27 25.55 25.71
N PHE A 461 1.46 24.49 25.68
CA PHE A 461 0.05 24.53 26.14
C PHE A 461 -0.11 24.77 27.65
N GLY A 462 0.88 24.39 28.46
CA GLY A 462 0.96 24.59 29.92
C GLY A 462 2.20 25.37 30.35
N ASP A 463 2.24 25.82 31.61
CA ASP A 463 3.41 26.53 32.15
C ASP A 463 4.65 25.62 32.06
N PRO A 464 5.73 26.05 31.36
CA PRO A 464 6.92 25.24 31.20
C PRO A 464 7.55 24.98 32.56
N ASP A 465 7.96 23.73 32.81
CA ASP A 465 8.82 23.42 33.94
C ASP A 465 10.14 24.20 33.74
N PRO A 466 10.56 25.07 34.67
CA PRO A 466 11.73 25.94 34.51
C PRO A 466 13.02 25.18 34.19
N ASP A 467 13.10 23.88 34.52
CA ASP A 467 14.24 23.02 34.22
C ASP A 467 14.22 22.44 32.78
N THR A 468 13.20 22.73 31.97
CA THR A 468 13.00 22.17 30.61
C THR A 468 12.66 23.20 29.54
N ALA A 469 12.53 24.48 29.89
CA ALA A 469 12.10 25.52 28.96
C ALA A 469 13.14 25.79 27.87
N ILE A 470 12.75 25.60 26.60
CA ILE A 470 13.42 26.24 25.46
C ILE A 470 12.54 27.40 25.02
N ILE A 471 13.10 28.60 25.01
CA ILE A 471 12.35 29.81 24.70
C ILE A 471 12.27 30.03 23.17
N ASP A 472 13.15 29.41 22.37
CA ASP A 472 13.18 29.55 20.90
C ASP A 472 13.66 28.24 20.21
N ALA A 473 12.76 27.29 19.95
CA ALA A 473 13.09 26.08 19.19
C ALA A 473 12.90 26.34 17.68
N THR A 474 13.96 26.72 16.98
CA THR A 474 13.87 27.00 15.53
C THR A 474 14.38 25.83 14.68
N PHE A 475 15.19 24.95 15.28
CA PHE A 475 15.84 23.83 14.59
C PHE A 475 15.73 22.52 15.38
N ALA A 476 15.82 21.38 14.69
CA ALA A 476 15.82 20.05 15.30
C ALA A 476 16.85 19.89 16.43
N ARG A 477 18.03 20.55 16.32
CA ARG A 477 19.07 20.54 17.35
C ARG A 477 18.65 21.19 18.67
N ASP A 478 17.77 22.20 18.62
CA ASP A 478 17.31 22.90 19.82
C ASP A 478 16.43 21.93 20.62
N ILE A 479 15.52 21.24 19.93
CA ILE A 479 14.69 20.17 20.51
C ILE A 479 15.52 18.97 20.97
N GLY A 480 16.49 18.53 20.16
CA GLY A 480 17.42 17.49 20.57
C GLY A 480 18.17 17.84 21.85
N SER A 481 18.64 19.08 21.98
CA SER A 481 19.34 19.56 23.18
C SER A 481 18.42 19.52 24.41
N ARG A 482 17.16 19.93 24.27
CA ARG A 482 16.16 19.83 25.35
C ARG A 482 15.94 18.40 25.81
N VAL A 483 15.71 17.51 24.87
CA VAL A 483 15.42 16.11 25.12
C VAL A 483 16.62 15.47 25.81
N LEU A 484 17.85 15.78 25.37
CA LEU A 484 19.07 15.35 26.04
C LEU A 484 19.17 15.86 27.47
N CYS A 485 18.98 17.16 27.71
CA CYS A 485 18.98 17.73 29.06
C CYS A 485 17.95 17.03 29.96
N HIS A 486 16.73 16.83 29.45
CA HIS A 486 15.68 16.13 30.17
C HIS A 486 16.09 14.68 30.50
N TYR A 487 16.63 13.96 29.51
CA TYR A 487 17.01 12.57 29.64
C TYR A 487 18.17 12.37 30.60
N ILE A 488 19.19 13.23 30.55
CA ILE A 488 20.32 13.22 31.49
C ILE A 488 19.81 13.46 32.91
N THR A 489 18.95 14.46 33.10
CA THR A 489 18.43 14.84 34.42
C THR A 489 17.51 13.78 35.04
N HIS A 490 16.67 13.12 34.23
CA HIS A 490 15.62 12.22 34.73
C HIS A 490 15.94 10.72 34.62
N TYR A 491 16.87 10.33 33.74
CA TYR A 491 17.21 8.92 33.50
C TYR A 491 18.67 8.57 33.80
N ASP A 492 19.47 9.51 34.33
CA ASP A 492 20.85 9.29 34.80
C ASP A 492 21.71 8.64 33.69
N LEU A 493 21.95 9.40 32.62
CA LEU A 493 22.72 9.00 31.44
C LEU A 493 24.08 9.70 31.42
N PRO A 494 25.05 9.29 32.26
CA PRO A 494 26.34 9.98 32.43
C PRO A 494 27.18 10.00 31.15
N GLU A 495 27.00 9.02 30.26
CA GLU A 495 27.65 8.96 28.95
C GLU A 495 27.24 10.14 28.05
N LEU A 496 25.99 10.60 28.15
CA LEU A 496 25.51 11.78 27.41
C LEU A 496 25.88 13.09 28.11
N GLU A 497 25.99 13.07 29.44
CA GLU A 497 26.41 14.24 30.22
C GLU A 497 27.84 14.67 29.89
N GLU A 498 28.78 13.73 29.85
CA GLU A 498 30.19 14.01 29.53
C GLU A 498 30.35 14.60 28.12
N VAL A 499 29.61 14.06 27.15
CA VAL A 499 29.71 14.42 25.74
C VAL A 499 28.96 15.71 25.41
N TYR A 500 27.75 15.89 25.94
CA TYR A 500 26.82 16.93 25.48
C TYR A 500 26.47 17.98 26.54
N MET A 501 26.77 17.82 27.83
CA MET A 501 26.49 18.87 28.82
C MET A 501 27.70 19.76 29.14
N SER A 502 28.87 19.48 28.55
CA SER A 502 30.11 20.24 28.77
C SER A 502 30.21 21.48 27.83
N GLY A 503 29.27 22.43 27.92
CA GLY A 503 29.31 23.64 27.09
C GLY A 503 28.10 24.59 27.21
N LEU A 504 28.06 25.61 26.34
CA LEU A 504 26.93 26.56 26.22
C LEU A 504 25.85 26.08 25.23
N CYS A 505 26.12 25.03 24.44
CA CYS A 505 25.18 24.43 23.49
C CYS A 505 25.37 22.91 23.51
N PRO A 506 24.37 22.12 23.95
CA PRO A 506 24.56 20.70 24.15
C PRO A 506 24.85 19.92 22.88
N ILE A 507 24.21 20.27 21.78
CA ILE A 507 24.48 19.72 20.44
C ILE A 507 25.21 20.78 19.61
N SER A 508 26.39 20.45 19.09
CA SER A 508 27.16 21.32 18.19
C SER A 508 26.44 21.48 16.84
N PRO A 509 26.56 22.64 16.15
CA PRO A 509 26.09 22.77 14.77
C PRO A 509 26.71 21.76 13.79
N ASP A 510 27.88 21.22 14.11
CA ASP A 510 28.59 20.22 13.30
C ASP A 510 28.21 18.77 13.66
N ASP A 511 27.38 18.56 14.69
CA ASP A 511 26.98 17.22 15.10
C ASP A 511 25.95 16.62 14.13
N ASP A 512 26.17 15.37 13.75
CA ASP A 512 25.19 14.59 13.02
C ASP A 512 24.07 14.15 13.98
N ILE A 513 22.97 14.91 13.95
CA ILE A 513 21.78 14.66 14.77
C ILE A 513 21.21 13.26 14.53
N GLN A 514 21.22 12.78 13.29
CA GLN A 514 20.73 11.43 12.97
C GLN A 514 21.60 10.38 13.64
N ALA A 515 22.92 10.50 13.50
CA ALA A 515 23.85 9.60 14.16
C ALA A 515 23.62 9.62 15.68
N LEU A 516 23.60 10.79 16.30
CA LEU A 516 23.36 10.95 17.73
C LEU A 516 22.09 10.24 18.21
N PHE A 517 20.97 10.45 17.52
CA PHE A 517 19.69 9.82 17.86
C PHE A 517 19.73 8.30 17.66
N THR A 518 20.44 7.83 16.63
CA THR A 518 20.54 6.40 16.32
C THR A 518 21.45 5.63 17.29
N HIS A 519 22.47 6.27 17.86
CA HIS A 519 23.40 5.63 18.81
C HIS A 519 22.79 5.32 20.17
N HIS A 520 21.64 5.89 20.51
CA HIS A 520 21.00 5.71 21.81
C HIS A 520 19.59 5.14 21.70
N ASP A 521 19.37 3.91 22.19
CA ASP A 521 18.13 3.13 22.06
C ASP A 521 16.85 3.86 22.47
N ARG A 522 16.90 4.79 23.43
CA ARG A 522 15.71 5.57 23.80
C ARG A 522 15.47 6.81 22.91
N LEU A 523 16.51 7.36 22.30
CA LEU A 523 16.39 8.51 21.40
C LEU A 523 16.00 8.06 19.99
N SER A 524 16.53 6.93 19.55
CA SER A 524 16.26 6.36 18.21
C SER A 524 14.77 6.14 17.97
N ARG A 525 14.01 5.81 19.01
CA ARG A 525 12.55 5.64 18.96
C ARG A 525 11.77 6.88 18.54
N TRP A 526 12.37 8.05 18.73
CA TRP A 526 11.77 9.34 18.42
C TRP A 526 12.29 9.93 17.11
N TRP A 527 13.21 9.23 16.43
CA TRP A 527 13.81 9.72 15.20
C TRP A 527 12.76 10.04 14.13
N ALA A 528 11.81 9.13 13.89
CA ALA A 528 10.73 9.37 12.93
C ALA A 528 9.86 10.57 13.28
N PHE A 529 9.58 10.75 14.57
CA PHE A 529 8.78 11.86 15.07
C PHE A 529 9.48 13.21 14.88
N LEU A 530 10.77 13.29 15.22
CA LEU A 530 11.59 14.49 15.03
C LEU A 530 11.84 14.78 13.54
N TRP A 531 12.23 13.77 12.78
CA TRP A 531 12.54 13.89 11.36
C TRP A 531 11.32 14.38 10.58
N GLY A 532 10.13 13.81 10.78
CA GLY A 532 8.92 14.23 10.08
C GLY A 532 8.48 15.67 10.39
N ALA A 533 8.99 16.28 11.47
CA ALA A 533 8.76 17.69 11.78
C ALA A 533 9.66 18.63 10.98
N TYR A 534 10.92 18.27 10.76
CA TYR A 534 11.94 19.17 10.20
C TYR A 534 12.38 18.83 8.77
N ALA A 535 12.06 17.63 8.26
CA ALA A 535 12.42 17.24 6.90
C ALA A 535 11.88 18.24 5.86
N ASP A 536 12.69 18.60 4.88
CA ASP A 536 12.24 19.45 3.78
C ASP A 536 11.32 18.69 2.80
N GLU A 537 10.70 19.40 1.87
CA GLU A 537 9.74 18.79 0.93
C GLU A 537 10.38 17.72 0.03
N SER A 538 11.66 17.86 -0.30
CA SER A 538 12.38 16.87 -1.10
C SER A 538 12.65 15.61 -0.29
N GLU A 539 13.12 15.77 0.95
CA GLU A 539 13.36 14.69 1.90
C GLU A 539 12.07 13.93 2.24
N LEU A 540 10.92 14.61 2.35
CA LEU A 540 9.62 13.94 2.52
C LEU A 540 9.30 12.97 1.38
N LYS A 541 9.66 13.32 0.14
CA LYS A 541 9.36 12.52 -1.05
C LYS A 541 10.35 11.37 -1.24
N THR A 542 11.63 11.61 -0.97
CA THR A 542 12.71 10.65 -1.25
C THR A 542 13.18 9.87 -0.04
N GLY A 543 12.82 10.32 1.16
CA GLY A 543 13.46 9.90 2.41
C GLY A 543 14.76 10.65 2.67
N PRO A 544 15.44 10.32 3.79
CA PRO A 544 16.76 10.86 4.13
C PRO A 544 17.77 10.60 3.00
N SER A 545 18.72 11.54 2.83
CA SER A 545 19.70 11.68 1.72
C SER A 545 20.53 10.45 1.32
N GLU A 546 20.42 9.34 2.06
CA GLU A 546 21.12 8.08 1.82
C GLU A 546 20.32 7.08 0.98
N VAL A 547 19.03 7.31 0.75
CA VAL A 547 18.18 6.41 -0.03
C VAL A 547 18.17 6.88 -1.49
N SER A 548 18.83 6.13 -2.36
CA SER A 548 18.76 6.38 -3.81
C SER A 548 17.30 6.30 -4.26
N PRO A 549 16.77 7.31 -4.98
CA PRO A 549 15.43 7.22 -5.53
C PRO A 549 15.41 6.04 -6.51
N SER A 550 14.63 5.02 -6.18
CA SER A 550 14.31 3.93 -7.10
C SER A 550 13.80 4.54 -8.40
N SER A 551 14.41 4.16 -9.52
CA SER A 551 13.92 4.46 -10.87
C SER A 551 12.44 4.13 -11.00
N THR A 552 11.75 4.82 -11.91
CA THR A 552 10.34 4.60 -12.27
C THR A 552 10.06 3.11 -12.40
N GLY A 553 9.33 2.57 -11.43
CA GLY A 553 9.00 1.15 -11.32
C GLY A 553 7.91 0.74 -12.29
N MET A 554 8.16 0.88 -13.59
CA MET A 554 7.25 0.44 -14.64
C MET A 554 7.94 -0.67 -15.42
N ILE A 555 7.36 -1.86 -15.40
CA ILE A 555 7.84 -3.01 -16.17
C ILE A 555 7.10 -3.04 -17.50
N ARG A 556 7.84 -3.21 -18.60
CA ARG A 556 7.27 -3.24 -19.95
C ARG A 556 7.53 -4.59 -20.61
N LEU A 557 6.47 -5.27 -21.04
CA LEU A 557 6.53 -6.50 -21.82
C LEU A 557 5.97 -6.23 -23.22
N GLY A 558 6.69 -6.65 -24.26
CA GLY A 558 6.37 -6.37 -25.67
C GLY A 558 7.25 -5.28 -26.26
N ARG A 559 7.00 -4.93 -27.53
CA ARG A 559 7.67 -3.82 -28.23
C ARG A 559 6.63 -2.83 -28.70
N LEU A 560 6.84 -1.54 -28.43
CA LEU A 560 6.27 -0.51 -29.28
C LEU A 560 7.13 -0.46 -30.54
N GLU A 561 6.51 -0.48 -31.72
CA GLU A 561 7.19 -0.06 -32.93
C GLU A 561 7.59 1.41 -32.76
N VAL A 562 8.82 1.64 -32.31
CA VAL A 562 9.46 2.93 -32.51
C VAL A 562 9.83 2.96 -33.97
N ASP A 563 9.19 3.84 -34.74
CA ASP A 563 9.56 4.30 -36.09
C ASP A 563 10.96 3.83 -36.49
N THR A 564 11.06 2.78 -37.30
CA THR A 564 12.34 2.30 -37.79
C THR A 564 12.58 2.81 -39.21
N PRO A 565 13.83 2.78 -39.68
CA PRO A 565 14.86 3.80 -39.62
C PRO A 565 14.88 4.69 -40.88
N GLN A 566 15.61 5.80 -40.84
CA GLN A 566 15.94 6.62 -42.02
C GLN A 566 16.28 5.73 -43.22
N SER A 567 15.41 5.75 -44.22
CA SER A 567 15.55 5.03 -45.47
C SER A 567 16.90 5.34 -46.11
N ASN A 568 17.61 4.27 -46.48
CA ASN A 568 18.70 4.30 -47.44
C ASN A 568 18.29 5.03 -48.73
N LEU A 569 18.62 6.32 -48.83
CA LEU A 569 18.88 6.95 -50.13
C LEU A 569 20.37 6.80 -50.43
N ARG A 570 20.70 5.65 -51.02
CA ARG A 570 21.88 5.55 -51.88
C ARG A 570 21.62 6.42 -53.11
N GLU A 571 22.02 7.68 -53.07
CA GLU A 571 22.33 8.40 -54.30
C GLU A 571 23.66 7.88 -54.83
N VAL A 572 23.56 7.00 -55.82
CA VAL A 572 24.62 6.76 -56.79
C VAL A 572 24.72 8.03 -57.64
N SER A 573 25.66 8.92 -57.30
CA SER A 573 26.14 9.94 -58.23
C SER A 573 27.56 9.58 -58.68
N LEU A 574 27.61 8.78 -59.74
CA LEU A 574 28.73 8.77 -60.68
C LEU A 574 28.76 10.12 -61.39
N MET A 575 29.86 10.86 -61.32
CA MET A 575 30.40 11.57 -62.48
C MET A 575 31.93 11.73 -62.37
N PRO A 576 32.63 11.75 -63.52
CA PRO A 576 34.08 11.55 -63.63
C PRO A 576 34.89 12.84 -63.44
N SER A 577 36.20 12.60 -63.31
CA SER A 577 37.32 13.54 -63.48
C SER A 577 37.12 14.61 -64.58
N ASP A 578 37.28 15.88 -64.20
CA ASP A 578 38.36 16.77 -64.67
C ASP A 578 38.56 17.93 -63.68
#